data_AF-R7TVE0-F1
#
_entry.id   AF-R7TVE0-F1
#
_cell.length_a   1.000
_cell.length_b   1.000
_cell.length_c   1.000
_cell.angle_alpha   90.00
_cell.angle_beta   90.00
_cell.angle_gamma   90.00
#
_symmetry.space_group_name_H-M   'P 1'
#
loop_
_entity.id
_entity.type
_entity.pdbx_description
1 polymer ?
#
loop_
_entity_poly.entity_id
_entity_poly.type
_entity_poly.pdbx_seq_one_letter_code
_entity_poly.pdbx_strand_id
1 'polypeptide(L)'
;MLCADVTLMPAPALTYRTIGGELDLYFFLGPSPAEAVKQYLEAVGNPVMIPYWALGFQLCRWGYEDLADLQAAVERMRQYDIPHDIQYGDIDYMENRKDFTIDPEGWADLPEYVDQLKEEGTRFVIILDPAIANYDAPGAYPPLDNGNAMDIWVKDSNGQPIQGEVWPGEVFFPDYTNPDCEDWWRVECVDFKEVLDYDGLWIVSILAN
;
A
#
# COMPACT_ATOMS: atom_id res chain seq x y z
N MET A 1 15.39 -10.77 -5.14
CA MET A 1 15.02 -9.92 -6.30
C MET A 1 15.80 -10.41 -7.52
N LEU A 2 15.11 -10.82 -8.58
CA LEU A 2 15.77 -11.12 -9.86
C LEU A 2 15.86 -9.81 -10.64
N CYS A 3 17.08 -9.32 -10.83
CA CYS A 3 17.33 -8.20 -11.74
C CYS A 3 17.62 -8.77 -13.13
N ALA A 4 16.98 -8.23 -14.16
CA ALA A 4 17.16 -8.66 -15.53
C ALA A 4 17.13 -7.50 -16.51
N ASP A 5 17.99 -7.57 -17.53
CA ASP A 5 17.94 -6.72 -18.71
C ASP A 5 17.30 -7.48 -19.87
N VAL A 6 16.40 -6.81 -20.59
CA VAL A 6 15.84 -7.29 -21.86
C VAL A 6 16.29 -6.34 -22.97
N THR A 7 17.17 -6.82 -23.86
CA THR A 7 17.67 -6.02 -24.99
C THR A 7 16.95 -6.39 -26.28
N LEU A 8 16.39 -5.38 -26.97
CA LEU A 8 15.86 -5.50 -28.32
C LEU A 8 17.00 -5.35 -29.34
N MET A 9 17.05 -6.22 -30.35
CA MET A 9 18.04 -6.13 -31.44
C MET A 9 17.42 -5.55 -32.73
N PRO A 10 18.22 -5.02 -33.67
CA PRO A 10 17.71 -4.54 -34.97
C PRO A 10 17.09 -5.64 -35.85
N ALA A 11 17.60 -6.87 -35.78
CA ALA A 11 16.88 -8.05 -36.26
C ALA A 11 15.83 -8.46 -35.21
N PRO A 12 14.70 -9.10 -35.57
CA PRO A 12 13.66 -9.49 -34.60
C PRO A 12 14.18 -10.59 -33.66
N ALA A 13 14.86 -10.16 -32.60
CA ALA A 13 15.48 -10.98 -31.58
C ALA A 13 15.46 -10.24 -30.25
N LEU A 14 15.35 -11.02 -29.18
CA LEU A 14 15.36 -10.58 -27.79
C LEU A 14 16.51 -11.28 -27.07
N THR A 15 17.26 -10.54 -26.26
CA THR A 15 18.25 -11.12 -25.34
C THR A 15 17.82 -10.85 -23.90
N TYR A 16 17.59 -11.92 -23.13
CA TYR A 16 17.37 -11.86 -21.69
C TYR A 16 18.70 -12.05 -20.97
N ARG A 17 19.07 -11.13 -20.08
CA ARG A 17 20.24 -11.26 -19.20
C ARG A 17 19.78 -11.14 -17.75
N THR A 18 19.87 -12.22 -16.99
CA THR A 18 19.52 -12.27 -15.55
C THR A 18 20.78 -12.48 -14.72
N ILE A 19 20.78 -11.98 -13.47
CA ILE A 19 21.87 -12.18 -12.51
C ILE A 19 21.66 -13.37 -11.56
N GLY A 20 20.55 -14.11 -11.69
CA GLY A 20 20.26 -15.28 -10.85
C GLY A 20 19.00 -16.02 -11.28
N GLY A 21 18.62 -17.02 -10.47
CA GLY A 21 17.44 -17.86 -10.71
C GLY A 21 17.65 -18.91 -11.80
N GLU A 22 16.54 -19.41 -12.34
CA GLU A 22 16.49 -20.39 -13.42
C GLU A 22 15.76 -19.80 -14.64
N LEU A 23 16.00 -20.37 -15.83
CA LEU A 23 15.25 -19.99 -17.04
C LEU A 23 14.01 -20.88 -17.18
N ASP A 24 12.86 -20.34 -16.77
CA ASP A 24 11.55 -20.94 -16.97
C ASP A 24 10.74 -20.13 -17.99
N LEU A 25 10.43 -20.74 -19.14
CA LEU A 25 9.90 -20.04 -20.32
C LEU A 25 8.56 -20.62 -20.77
N TYR A 26 7.57 -19.74 -20.89
CA TYR A 26 6.22 -20.06 -21.36
C TYR A 26 5.95 -19.38 -22.71
N PHE A 27 5.32 -20.12 -23.64
CA PHE A 27 4.94 -19.61 -24.96
C PHE A 27 3.43 -19.70 -25.14
N PHE A 28 2.79 -18.56 -25.37
CA PHE A 28 1.34 -18.44 -25.58
C PHE A 28 1.06 -18.16 -27.06
N LEU A 29 0.39 -19.08 -27.74
CA LEU A 29 0.36 -19.14 -29.21
C LEU A 29 -0.80 -18.37 -29.85
N GLY A 30 -1.79 -17.90 -29.08
CA GLY A 30 -2.99 -17.26 -29.64
C GLY A 30 -3.97 -18.27 -30.25
N PRO A 31 -4.60 -18.00 -31.41
CA PRO A 31 -4.04 -17.27 -32.56
C PRO A 31 -4.24 -15.75 -32.60
N SER A 32 -5.17 -15.19 -31.82
CA SER A 32 -5.34 -13.74 -31.71
C SER A 32 -4.55 -13.15 -30.52
N PRO A 33 -4.20 -11.85 -30.53
CA PRO A 33 -3.60 -11.19 -29.37
C PRO A 33 -4.43 -11.34 -28.09
N ALA A 34 -5.77 -11.31 -28.19
CA ALA A 34 -6.66 -11.49 -27.05
C ALA A 34 -6.59 -12.91 -26.47
N GLU A 35 -6.49 -13.94 -27.32
CA GLU A 35 -6.33 -15.32 -26.87
C GLU A 35 -4.95 -15.57 -26.25
N ALA A 36 -3.89 -14.94 -26.78
CA ALA A 36 -2.55 -15.02 -26.18
C ALA A 36 -2.52 -14.40 -24.78
N VAL A 37 -3.16 -13.23 -24.59
CA VAL A 37 -3.33 -12.61 -23.26
C VAL A 37 -4.14 -13.52 -22.34
N LYS A 38 -5.23 -14.12 -22.83
CA LYS A 38 -6.03 -15.06 -22.04
C LYS A 38 -5.21 -16.27 -21.57
N GLN A 39 -4.44 -16.89 -22.45
CA GLN A 39 -3.57 -18.03 -22.10
C GLN A 39 -2.51 -17.64 -21.06
N TYR A 40 -1.95 -16.43 -21.16
CA TYR A 40 -1.05 -15.89 -20.15
C TYR A 40 -1.75 -15.76 -18.78
N LEU A 41 -2.96 -15.19 -18.73
CA LEU A 41 -3.72 -15.04 -17.49
C LEU A 41 -4.16 -16.38 -16.89
N GLU A 42 -4.44 -17.39 -17.71
CA GLU A 42 -4.69 -18.76 -17.24
C GLU A 42 -3.48 -19.37 -16.52
N ALA A 43 -2.25 -18.95 -16.89
CA ALA A 43 -1.03 -19.43 -16.27
C ALA A 43 -0.65 -18.66 -14.99
N VAL A 44 -0.78 -17.33 -14.97
CA VAL A 44 -0.34 -16.48 -13.84
C VAL A 44 -1.44 -16.13 -12.83
N GLY A 45 -2.70 -16.39 -13.18
CA GLY A 45 -3.87 -16.02 -12.39
C GLY A 45 -4.71 -14.94 -13.08
N ASN A 46 -6.03 -15.09 -12.99
CA ASN A 46 -6.96 -14.10 -13.53
C ASN A 46 -6.99 -12.85 -12.64
N PRO A 47 -7.26 -11.65 -13.21
CA PRO A 47 -7.49 -10.45 -12.42
C PRO A 47 -8.60 -10.67 -11.40
N VAL A 48 -8.43 -10.12 -10.19
CA VAL A 48 -9.44 -10.18 -9.14
C VAL A 48 -10.66 -9.35 -9.54
N MET A 49 -11.85 -9.77 -9.08
CA MET A 49 -13.05 -8.97 -9.25
C MET A 49 -13.03 -7.83 -8.22
N ILE A 50 -13.02 -6.60 -8.70
CA ILE A 50 -13.04 -5.40 -7.86
C ILE A 50 -14.48 -5.02 -7.47
N PRO A 51 -14.68 -4.39 -6.30
CA PRO A 51 -15.99 -3.86 -5.93
C PRO A 51 -16.41 -2.73 -6.87
N TYR A 52 -17.71 -2.58 -7.10
CA TYR A 52 -18.22 -1.62 -8.09
C TYR A 52 -17.80 -0.17 -7.80
N TRP A 53 -17.74 0.22 -6.53
CA TRP A 53 -17.32 1.57 -6.11
C TRP A 53 -15.87 1.91 -6.51
N ALA A 54 -15.01 0.90 -6.71
CA ALA A 54 -13.63 1.12 -7.15
C ALA A 54 -13.52 1.64 -8.60
N LEU A 55 -14.60 1.53 -9.38
CA LEU A 55 -14.71 2.09 -10.73
C LEU A 55 -15.12 3.58 -10.74
N GLY A 56 -15.52 4.12 -9.58
CA GLY A 56 -15.92 5.51 -9.40
C GLY A 56 -14.73 6.47 -9.42
N PHE A 57 -15.02 7.78 -9.40
CA PHE A 57 -13.97 8.78 -9.41
C PHE A 57 -13.30 8.89 -8.03
N GLN A 58 -11.98 9.07 -8.04
CA GLN A 58 -11.12 8.97 -6.87
C GLN A 58 -10.33 10.27 -6.69
N LEU A 59 -10.43 10.90 -5.52
CA LEU A 59 -9.71 12.13 -5.20
C LEU A 59 -8.66 11.88 -4.13
N CYS A 60 -7.41 12.20 -4.47
CA CYS A 60 -6.26 12.07 -3.59
C CYS A 60 -5.30 13.23 -3.83
N ARG A 61 -4.54 13.57 -2.79
CA ARG A 61 -3.28 14.31 -2.89
C ARG A 61 -2.45 14.04 -1.66
N TRP A 62 -1.14 14.17 -1.81
CA TRP A 62 -0.26 14.49 -0.71
C TRP A 62 -0.38 15.99 -0.39
N GLY A 63 -0.43 16.32 0.90
CA GLY A 63 -0.44 17.68 1.43
C GLY A 63 -1.85 18.24 1.63
N TYR A 64 -2.78 17.43 2.14
CA TYR A 64 -3.87 18.00 2.93
C TYR A 64 -3.30 18.41 4.29
N GLU A 65 -3.39 19.69 4.64
CA GLU A 65 -2.70 20.21 5.83
C GLU A 65 -3.33 19.70 7.14
N ASP A 66 -4.65 19.51 7.13
CA ASP A 66 -5.44 18.99 8.24
C ASP A 66 -6.78 18.42 7.71
N LEU A 67 -7.61 17.90 8.62
CA LEU A 67 -8.94 17.40 8.28
C LEU A 67 -9.84 18.47 7.64
N ALA A 68 -9.70 19.74 8.02
CA ALA A 68 -10.54 20.81 7.48
C ALA A 68 -10.22 21.10 6.01
N ASP A 69 -8.95 21.04 5.59
CA ASP A 69 -8.56 21.16 4.19
C ASP A 69 -9.06 19.96 3.35
N LEU A 70 -8.99 18.75 3.90
CA LEU A 70 -9.57 17.56 3.26
C LEU A 70 -11.09 17.72 3.10
N GLN A 71 -11.80 18.11 4.15
CA GLN A 71 -13.24 18.38 4.13
C GLN A 71 -13.59 19.45 3.08
N ALA A 72 -12.82 20.53 3.01
CA ALA A 72 -13.01 21.57 2.03
C ALA A 72 -12.82 21.07 0.60
N ALA A 73 -11.94 20.10 0.36
CA ALA A 73 -11.78 19.47 -0.95
C ALA A 73 -13.00 18.62 -1.33
N VAL A 74 -13.49 17.79 -0.42
CA VAL A 74 -14.71 16.99 -0.63
C VAL A 74 -15.92 17.90 -0.88
N GLU A 75 -16.08 18.95 -0.08
CA GLU A 75 -17.21 19.87 -0.22
C GLU A 75 -17.17 20.64 -1.55
N ARG A 76 -15.97 21.00 -2.04
CA ARG A 76 -15.83 21.58 -3.39
C ARG A 76 -16.27 20.61 -4.48
N MET A 77 -15.97 19.31 -4.37
CA MET A 77 -16.45 18.32 -5.35
C MET A 77 -17.98 18.30 -5.41
N ARG A 78 -18.63 18.33 -4.24
CA ARG A 78 -20.09 18.39 -4.09
C ARG A 78 -20.67 19.69 -4.66
N GLN A 79 -20.06 20.82 -4.32
CA GLN A 79 -20.49 22.15 -4.77
C GLN A 79 -20.54 22.26 -6.30
N TYR A 80 -19.63 21.58 -7.01
CA TYR A 80 -19.54 21.60 -8.46
C TYR A 80 -20.18 20.39 -9.14
N ASP A 81 -20.99 19.59 -8.41
CA ASP A 81 -21.67 18.40 -8.92
C ASP A 81 -20.70 17.40 -9.60
N ILE A 82 -19.47 17.27 -9.08
CA ILE A 82 -18.47 16.33 -9.62
C ILE A 82 -18.67 14.98 -8.91
N PRO A 83 -18.92 13.89 -9.66
CA PRO A 83 -18.97 12.55 -9.07
C PRO A 83 -17.67 12.23 -8.32
N HIS A 84 -17.80 11.71 -7.10
CA HIS A 84 -16.69 11.43 -6.20
C HIS A 84 -17.07 10.26 -5.30
N ASP A 85 -16.54 9.07 -5.62
CA ASP A 85 -16.87 7.83 -4.91
C ASP A 85 -15.85 7.49 -3.83
N ILE A 86 -14.60 7.93 -3.98
CA ILE A 86 -13.50 7.57 -3.06
C ILE A 86 -12.67 8.79 -2.69
N GLN A 87 -12.58 9.07 -1.40
CA GLN A 87 -11.63 10.01 -0.82
C GLN A 87 -10.44 9.24 -0.23
N TYR A 88 -9.24 9.78 -0.41
CA TYR A 88 -8.01 9.21 0.12
C TYR A 88 -7.45 10.00 1.30
N GLY A 89 -6.84 9.29 2.25
CA GLY A 89 -5.88 9.84 3.20
C GLY A 89 -4.47 9.39 2.82
N ASP A 90 -3.62 10.35 2.41
CA ASP A 90 -2.17 10.15 2.27
C ASP A 90 -1.49 10.23 3.65
N ILE A 91 -0.16 10.15 3.73
CA ILE A 91 0.61 10.08 5.00
C ILE A 91 0.37 11.26 5.96
N ASP A 92 -0.28 12.32 5.49
CA ASP A 92 -0.59 13.53 6.27
C ASP A 92 -1.50 13.23 7.48
N TYR A 93 -2.36 12.20 7.41
CA TYR A 93 -3.25 11.85 8.53
C TYR A 93 -2.52 11.14 9.68
N MET A 94 -1.32 10.62 9.44
CA MET A 94 -0.61 9.75 10.37
C MET A 94 0.22 10.56 11.36
N GLU A 95 0.27 10.12 12.62
CA GLU A 95 1.16 10.70 13.62
C GLU A 95 2.61 10.48 13.20
N ASN A 96 3.32 11.56 12.88
CA ASN A 96 4.72 11.51 12.41
C ASN A 96 4.94 10.54 11.22
N ARG A 97 3.93 10.35 10.35
CA ARG A 97 3.99 9.43 9.19
C ARG A 97 4.21 7.96 9.57
N LYS A 98 3.76 7.57 10.77
CA LYS A 98 3.77 6.18 11.22
C LYS A 98 2.48 5.47 10.81
N ASP A 99 2.60 4.32 10.15
CA ASP A 99 1.45 3.48 9.83
C ASP A 99 0.60 3.17 11.07
N PHE A 100 -0.69 2.92 10.85
CA PHE A 100 -1.64 2.55 11.91
C PHE A 100 -1.78 3.58 13.04
N THR A 101 -1.54 4.85 12.73
CA THR A 101 -1.77 5.97 13.66
C THR A 101 -2.62 7.07 13.01
N ILE A 102 -3.21 7.92 13.84
CA ILE A 102 -3.87 9.17 13.42
C ILE A 102 -3.21 10.30 14.20
N ASP A 103 -2.83 11.37 13.52
CA ASP A 103 -2.25 12.56 14.15
C ASP A 103 -3.31 13.22 15.06
N PRO A 104 -3.08 13.31 16.38
CA PRO A 104 -4.01 14.00 17.27
C PRO A 104 -4.11 15.50 16.96
N GLU A 105 -3.12 16.08 16.27
CA GLU A 105 -3.12 17.46 15.82
C GLU A 105 -3.71 17.55 14.40
N GLY A 106 -4.92 18.10 14.29
CA GLY A 106 -5.56 18.36 12.98
C GLY A 106 -6.32 17.18 12.38
N TRP A 107 -6.13 15.95 12.87
CA TRP A 107 -6.79 14.74 12.34
C TRP A 107 -7.58 13.94 13.38
N ALA A 108 -7.69 14.43 14.62
CA ALA A 108 -8.38 13.71 15.71
C ALA A 108 -9.83 13.30 15.39
N ASP A 109 -10.57 14.13 14.64
CA ASP A 109 -11.97 13.88 14.27
C ASP A 109 -12.10 13.13 12.91
N LEU A 110 -11.00 12.58 12.37
CA LEU A 110 -11.01 11.84 11.12
C LEU A 110 -11.92 10.60 11.17
N PRO A 111 -11.94 9.78 12.24
CA PRO A 111 -12.86 8.64 12.33
C PRO A 111 -14.33 9.03 12.12
N GLU A 112 -14.79 10.06 12.84
CA GLU A 112 -16.17 10.56 12.74
C GLU A 112 -16.47 11.10 11.34
N TYR A 113 -15.50 11.75 10.70
CA TYR A 113 -15.67 12.24 9.34
C TYR A 113 -15.72 11.10 8.30
N VAL A 114 -14.94 10.04 8.49
CA VAL A 114 -15.00 8.85 7.63
C VAL A 114 -16.37 8.17 7.74
N ASP A 115 -16.93 8.06 8.94
CA ASP A 115 -18.29 7.57 9.13
C ASP A 115 -19.32 8.42 8.36
N GLN A 116 -19.21 9.74 8.45
CA GLN A 116 -20.08 10.66 7.70
C GLN A 116 -19.95 10.45 6.18
N LEU A 117 -18.72 10.37 5.64
CA LEU A 117 -18.49 10.13 4.21
C LEU A 117 -19.19 8.86 3.74
N LYS A 118 -19.14 7.80 4.56
CA LYS A 118 -19.72 6.50 4.24
C LYS A 118 -21.23 6.52 4.26
N GLU A 119 -21.84 7.22 5.22
CA GLU A 119 -23.29 7.47 5.24
C GLU A 119 -23.76 8.23 4.00
N GLU A 120 -22.93 9.14 3.49
CA GLU A 120 -23.17 9.93 2.28
C GLU A 120 -22.79 9.18 0.98
N GLY A 121 -22.32 7.93 1.09
CA GLY A 121 -22.03 7.05 -0.04
C GLY A 121 -20.63 7.15 -0.62
N THR A 122 -19.75 7.96 -0.01
CA THR A 122 -18.32 8.04 -0.35
C THR A 122 -17.53 6.99 0.43
N ARG A 123 -16.52 6.38 -0.17
CA ARG A 123 -15.60 5.43 0.46
C ARG A 123 -14.32 6.13 0.87
N PHE A 124 -13.66 5.62 1.91
CA PHE A 124 -12.38 6.16 2.36
C PHE A 124 -11.27 5.13 2.20
N VAL A 125 -10.18 5.51 1.52
CA VAL A 125 -9.00 4.65 1.32
C VAL A 125 -7.81 5.31 2.00
N ILE A 126 -7.04 4.53 2.75
CA ILE A 126 -5.82 5.01 3.41
C ILE A 126 -4.59 4.50 2.70
N ILE A 127 -3.53 5.32 2.69
CA ILE A 127 -2.19 4.84 2.36
C ILE A 127 -1.66 3.98 3.51
N LEU A 128 -0.89 2.94 3.19
CA LEU A 128 0.00 2.29 4.15
C LEU A 128 1.36 2.05 3.50
N ASP A 129 2.40 2.34 4.26
CA ASP A 129 3.78 2.09 3.87
C ASP A 129 4.21 0.65 4.25
N PRO A 130 5.21 0.09 3.55
CA PRO A 130 5.75 -1.23 3.88
C PRO A 130 6.81 -1.19 4.99
N ALA A 131 7.07 -0.05 5.63
CA ALA A 131 8.18 0.10 6.56
C ALA A 131 7.71 0.71 7.88
N ILE A 132 8.19 0.15 9.00
CA ILE A 132 7.71 0.46 10.35
C ILE A 132 8.78 1.22 11.10
N ALA A 133 8.43 2.39 11.64
CA ALA A 133 9.29 3.20 12.51
C ALA A 133 9.85 2.35 13.66
N ASN A 134 11.15 2.47 13.93
CA ASN A 134 11.86 1.56 14.84
C ASN A 134 12.48 2.24 16.09
N TYR A 135 12.20 3.53 16.30
CA TYR A 135 12.85 4.35 17.34
C TYR A 135 11.97 4.58 18.57
N ASP A 136 10.69 4.17 18.54
CA ASP A 136 9.76 4.32 19.66
C ASP A 136 10.13 3.39 20.83
N ALA A 137 9.85 3.85 22.06
CA ALA A 137 10.11 3.05 23.26
C ALA A 137 9.15 1.84 23.33
N PRO A 138 9.55 0.73 23.98
CA PRO A 138 8.68 -0.43 24.11
C PRO A 138 7.32 -0.09 24.73
N GLY A 139 6.24 -0.49 24.07
CA GLY A 139 4.85 -0.23 24.45
C GLY A 139 4.29 1.10 23.92
N ALA A 140 5.05 1.90 23.18
CA ALA A 140 4.59 3.17 22.62
C ALA A 140 4.05 3.05 21.18
N TYR A 141 4.44 2.00 20.44
CA TYR A 141 4.06 1.83 19.05
C TYR A 141 3.78 0.34 18.75
N PRO A 142 2.51 -0.10 18.87
CA PRO A 142 2.14 -1.51 18.77
C PRO A 142 2.63 -2.23 17.50
N PRO A 143 2.58 -1.64 16.29
CA PRO A 143 3.11 -2.29 15.09
C PRO A 143 4.59 -2.70 15.22
N LEU A 144 5.41 -1.87 15.86
CA LEU A 144 6.82 -2.19 16.14
C LEU A 144 6.95 -3.26 17.23
N ASP A 145 6.21 -3.13 18.33
CA ASP A 145 6.28 -4.06 19.46
C ASP A 145 5.83 -5.47 19.06
N ASN A 146 4.72 -5.57 18.33
CA ASN A 146 4.17 -6.83 17.84
C ASN A 146 5.10 -7.47 16.80
N GLY A 147 5.64 -6.68 15.87
CA GLY A 147 6.60 -7.17 14.88
C GLY A 147 7.90 -7.67 15.54
N ASN A 148 8.38 -6.99 16.58
CA ASN A 148 9.52 -7.44 17.39
C ASN A 148 9.23 -8.76 18.12
N ALA A 149 8.03 -8.93 18.66
CA ALA A 149 7.63 -10.14 19.36
C ALA A 149 7.51 -11.36 18.41
N MET A 150 7.14 -11.13 17.16
CA MET A 150 7.00 -12.16 16.12
C MET A 150 8.25 -12.36 15.27
N ASP A 151 9.29 -11.54 15.46
CA ASP A 151 10.58 -11.63 14.74
C ASP A 151 10.42 -11.59 13.20
N ILE A 152 9.54 -10.70 12.72
CA ILE A 152 9.10 -10.66 11.31
C ILE A 152 9.93 -9.77 10.40
N TRP A 153 11.02 -9.17 10.89
CA TRP A 153 11.80 -8.20 10.11
C TRP A 153 12.71 -8.88 9.09
N VAL A 154 12.94 -8.21 7.95
CA VAL A 154 14.03 -8.53 7.03
C VAL A 154 15.36 -8.35 7.77
N LYS A 155 16.22 -9.37 7.71
CA LYS A 155 17.48 -9.41 8.45
C LYS A 155 18.71 -9.34 7.56
N ASP A 156 19.78 -8.78 8.11
CA ASP A 156 21.11 -8.78 7.52
C ASP A 156 21.76 -10.17 7.61
N SER A 157 22.98 -10.31 7.07
CA SER A 157 23.74 -11.57 7.12
C SER A 157 24.14 -12.01 8.55
N ASN A 158 24.03 -11.12 9.54
CA ASN A 158 24.29 -11.41 10.95
C ASN A 158 23.00 -11.75 11.72
N GLY A 159 21.85 -11.78 11.04
CA GLY A 159 20.55 -12.06 11.63
C GLY A 159 19.94 -10.89 12.41
N GLN A 160 20.42 -9.65 12.21
CA GLN A 160 19.85 -8.45 12.81
C GLN A 160 18.86 -7.77 11.84
N PRO A 161 17.77 -7.16 12.32
CA PRO A 161 16.87 -6.39 11.47
C PRO A 161 17.63 -5.32 10.66
N ILE A 162 17.35 -5.25 9.36
CA ILE A 162 17.94 -4.20 8.51
C ILE A 162 17.25 -2.87 8.83
N GLN A 163 18.06 -1.87 9.17
CA GLN A 163 17.61 -0.50 9.34
C GLN A 163 17.65 0.25 8.00
N GLY A 164 16.54 0.92 7.67
CA GLY A 164 16.44 1.89 6.59
C GLY A 164 16.05 3.27 7.11
N GLU A 165 15.87 4.21 6.18
CA GLU A 165 15.31 5.53 6.46
C GLU A 165 14.23 5.85 5.44
N VAL A 166 13.06 6.24 5.93
CA VAL A 166 11.90 6.57 5.09
C VAL A 166 11.08 7.71 5.73
N TRP A 167 9.79 7.86 5.39
CA TRP A 167 8.92 8.94 5.83
C TRP A 167 8.91 9.21 7.34
N PRO A 168 8.77 8.20 8.22
CA PRO A 168 8.84 8.42 9.66
C PRO A 168 10.28 8.58 10.20
N GLY A 169 11.31 8.40 9.38
CA GLY A 169 12.71 8.37 9.80
C GLY A 169 13.27 6.95 9.79
N GLU A 170 13.96 6.54 10.87
CA GLU A 170 14.54 5.20 10.98
C GLU A 170 13.44 4.12 11.03
N VAL A 171 13.59 3.08 10.20
CA VAL A 171 12.58 2.01 10.06
C VAL A 171 13.20 0.61 10.00
N PHE A 172 12.39 -0.39 10.29
CA PHE A 172 12.57 -1.77 9.86
C PHE A 172 11.59 -2.14 8.74
N PHE A 173 11.96 -3.17 7.97
CA PHE A 173 11.12 -3.70 6.89
C PHE A 173 10.54 -5.06 7.31
N PRO A 174 9.21 -5.22 7.39
CA PRO A 174 8.56 -6.53 7.50
C PRO A 174 8.95 -7.44 6.32
N ASP A 175 9.22 -8.71 6.62
CA ASP A 175 9.42 -9.76 5.63
C ASP A 175 8.08 -10.39 5.26
N TYR A 176 7.41 -9.84 4.25
CA TYR A 176 6.12 -10.37 3.76
C TYR A 176 6.21 -11.77 3.12
N THR A 177 7.40 -12.39 3.04
CA THR A 177 7.54 -13.81 2.67
C THR A 177 7.51 -14.74 3.89
N ASN A 178 7.66 -14.20 5.10
CA ASN A 178 7.48 -14.90 6.36
C ASN A 178 5.98 -15.04 6.65
N PRO A 179 5.44 -16.27 6.85
CA PRO A 179 4.02 -16.46 7.16
C PRO A 179 3.56 -15.73 8.43
N ASP A 180 4.45 -15.58 9.42
CA ASP A 180 4.12 -14.86 10.65
C ASP A 180 3.91 -13.36 10.39
N CYS A 181 4.55 -12.81 9.35
CA CYS A 181 4.35 -11.43 8.91
C CYS A 181 2.96 -11.21 8.30
N GLU A 182 2.38 -12.22 7.65
CA GLU A 182 1.01 -12.13 7.12
C GLU A 182 0.00 -11.99 8.26
N ASP A 183 0.16 -12.81 9.32
CA ASP A 183 -0.72 -12.74 10.49
C ASP A 183 -0.54 -11.42 11.26
N TRP A 184 0.71 -10.95 11.42
CA TRP A 184 0.98 -9.62 11.97
C TRP A 184 0.27 -8.51 11.17
N TRP A 185 0.49 -8.45 9.85
CA TRP A 185 -0.11 -7.41 9.00
C TRP A 185 -1.63 -7.43 9.05
N ARG A 186 -2.23 -8.63 9.06
CA ARG A 186 -3.67 -8.79 9.20
C ARG A 186 -4.18 -8.22 10.53
N VAL A 187 -3.51 -8.50 11.64
CA VAL A 187 -3.90 -8.01 12.97
C VAL A 187 -3.78 -6.49 13.01
N GLU A 188 -2.66 -5.90 12.60
CA GLU A 188 -2.50 -4.43 12.62
C GLU A 188 -3.57 -3.73 11.75
N CYS A 189 -3.88 -4.29 10.57
CA CYS A 189 -4.96 -3.76 9.73
C CYS A 189 -6.34 -3.89 10.41
N VAL A 190 -6.66 -5.04 11.00
CA VAL A 190 -7.97 -5.24 11.65
C VAL A 190 -8.11 -4.34 12.87
N ASP A 191 -7.09 -4.24 13.71
CA ASP A 191 -7.10 -3.41 14.90
C ASP A 191 -7.19 -1.92 14.53
N PHE A 192 -6.47 -1.46 13.50
CA PHE A 192 -6.58 -0.08 13.04
C PHE A 192 -7.93 0.22 12.38
N LYS A 193 -8.56 -0.77 11.74
CA LYS A 193 -9.91 -0.63 11.18
C LYS A 193 -10.98 -0.38 12.26
N GLU A 194 -10.77 -0.88 13.49
CA GLU A 194 -11.65 -0.57 14.63
C GLU A 194 -11.49 0.88 15.12
N VAL A 195 -10.38 1.55 14.77
CA VAL A 195 -10.13 2.97 15.07
C VAL A 195 -10.59 3.87 13.91
N LEU A 196 -10.34 3.45 12.67
CA LEU A 196 -10.67 4.18 11.45
C LEU A 196 -11.31 3.22 10.45
N ASP A 197 -12.61 3.36 10.19
CA ASP A 197 -13.35 2.40 9.36
C ASP A 197 -13.14 2.61 7.84
N TYR A 198 -11.89 2.46 7.37
CA TYR A 198 -11.49 2.57 5.97
C TYR A 198 -12.02 1.41 5.09
N ASP A 199 -12.25 1.66 3.80
CA ASP A 199 -12.85 0.74 2.84
C ASP A 199 -11.82 0.05 1.91
N GLY A 200 -10.59 0.55 1.88
CA GLY A 200 -9.50 -0.02 1.08
C GLY A 200 -8.13 0.48 1.52
N LEU A 201 -7.11 -0.19 1.02
CA LEU A 201 -5.71 0.11 1.29
C LEU A 201 -5.00 0.51 0.00
N TRP A 202 -4.27 1.61 0.06
CA TRP A 202 -3.32 2.04 -0.94
C TRP A 202 -1.91 1.70 -0.43
N ILE A 203 -1.42 0.52 -0.79
CA ILE A 203 -0.04 0.11 -0.47
C ILE A 203 0.93 0.75 -1.46
N VAL A 204 1.93 1.46 -0.95
CA VAL A 204 2.96 2.11 -1.78
C VAL A 204 4.31 1.42 -1.68
N SER A 205 5.12 1.52 -2.72
CA SER A 205 6.54 1.18 -2.66
C SER A 205 7.34 2.44 -2.44
N ILE A 206 8.09 2.51 -1.35
CA ILE A 206 8.86 3.71 -1.05
C ILE A 206 10.16 3.68 -1.85
N LEU A 207 10.38 4.69 -2.68
CA LEU A 207 11.70 5.00 -3.22
C LEU A 207 12.40 5.90 -2.20
N ALA A 208 13.31 5.33 -1.41
CA ALA A 208 14.30 6.14 -0.71
C ALA A 208 15.08 6.94 -1.77
N ASN A 209 15.08 8.26 -1.68
CA ASN A 209 15.88 9.14 -2.54
C ASN A 209 17.38 8.95 -2.28
#